data_AF-A0A2N5XFF0-F1
#
_entry.id   AF-A0A2N5XFF0-F1
#
_cell.length_a   1.000
_cell.length_b   1.000
_cell.length_c   1.000
_cell.angle_alpha   90.00
_cell.angle_beta   90.00
_cell.angle_gamma   90.00
#
_symmetry.space_group_name_H-M   'P 1'
#
loop_
_entity.id
_entity.type
_entity.pdbx_description
1 polymer ?
#
loop_
_entity_poly.entity_id
_entity_poly.type
_entity_poly.pdbx_seq_one_letter_code
_entity_poly.pdbx_strand_id
1 'polypeptide(L)'
;TTWQVADDGPADGAGDTLVAVFGGATRRGRWRARRRITAFALFGGVEIDLTEAVFEAREVEIRAVALFGGVEIKAPEGITLRDGGGAGIFGGFEIHALDSDDPGAPVVTVSGLAAFGAVETKRKRTKRGKELGR
;
A
#
# COMPACT_ATOMS: atom_id res chain seq x y z
N THR A 1 -24.09 -8.65 -2.58
CA THR A 1 -24.08 -8.39 -1.12
C THR A 1 -22.67 -8.02 -0.71
N THR A 2 -22.39 -6.74 -0.57
CA THR A 2 -21.09 -6.24 -0.09
C THR A 2 -21.20 -6.10 1.42
N TRP A 3 -20.45 -6.90 2.16
CA TRP A 3 -20.37 -6.80 3.61
C TRP A 3 -19.23 -5.85 3.99
N GLN A 4 -19.52 -4.86 4.83
CA GLN A 4 -18.50 -4.05 5.51
C GLN A 4 -17.98 -4.86 6.70
N VAL A 5 -16.68 -5.18 6.70
CA VAL A 5 -15.98 -5.65 7.90
C VAL A 5 -15.92 -4.48 8.89
N ALA A 6 -16.40 -4.70 10.10
CA ALA A 6 -16.32 -3.74 11.20
C ALA A 6 -14.86 -3.51 11.61
N ASP A 7 -14.51 -2.24 11.79
CA ASP A 7 -13.24 -1.76 12.34
C ASP A 7 -13.29 -1.95 13.86
N ASP A 8 -12.52 -2.91 14.40
CA ASP A 8 -12.29 -3.06 15.84
C ASP A 8 -10.79 -3.35 16.06
N GLY A 9 -9.98 -2.29 15.94
CA GLY A 9 -8.60 -2.24 16.40
C GLY A 9 -8.47 -1.16 17.48
N PRO A 10 -7.53 -1.30 18.44
CA PRO A 10 -7.47 -0.41 19.60
C PRO A 10 -7.32 1.06 19.16
N ALA A 11 -8.22 1.88 19.71
CA ALA A 11 -8.41 3.27 19.35
C ALA A 11 -7.29 4.17 19.90
N ASP A 12 -6.23 4.32 19.12
CA ASP A 12 -5.29 5.45 19.22
C ASP A 12 -5.09 6.05 17.81
N GLY A 13 -5.93 7.03 17.44
CA GLY A 13 -5.72 7.86 16.24
C GLY A 13 -5.85 7.15 14.89
N ALA A 14 -6.96 6.44 14.68
CA ALA A 14 -7.49 5.87 13.41
C ALA A 14 -6.55 5.91 12.19
N GLY A 15 -5.82 4.81 11.94
CA GLY A 15 -5.18 4.52 10.65
C GLY A 15 -6.19 3.98 9.62
N ASP A 16 -5.77 3.80 8.36
CA ASP A 16 -6.61 3.14 7.35
C ASP A 16 -6.44 1.63 7.40
N THR A 17 -7.54 0.90 7.57
CA THR A 17 -7.52 -0.58 7.62
C THR A 17 -8.24 -1.16 6.40
N LEU A 18 -7.58 -2.12 5.73
CA LEU A 18 -8.11 -2.87 4.60
C LEU A 18 -7.97 -4.37 4.90
N VAL A 19 -9.10 -5.09 4.91
CA VAL A 19 -9.14 -6.51 5.25
C VAL A 19 -9.87 -7.28 4.16
N ALA A 20 -9.25 -8.33 3.64
CA ALA A 20 -9.83 -9.27 2.69
C ALA A 20 -9.65 -10.70 3.20
N VAL A 21 -10.75 -11.38 3.53
CA VAL A 21 -10.69 -12.74 4.11
C VAL A 21 -11.01 -13.82 3.08
N PHE A 22 -12.02 -13.61 2.23
CA PHE A 22 -12.40 -14.50 1.12
C PHE A 22 -12.81 -13.65 -0.09
N GLY A 23 -11.87 -12.88 -0.63
CA GLY A 23 -12.17 -11.92 -1.70
C GLY A 23 -11.12 -10.82 -1.86
N GLY A 24 -11.55 -9.67 -2.34
CA GLY A 24 -10.69 -8.52 -2.62
C GLY A 24 -11.08 -7.28 -1.83
N ALA A 25 -10.11 -6.51 -1.35
CA ALA A 25 -10.30 -5.14 -0.90
C ALA A 25 -9.47 -4.20 -1.77
N THR A 26 -10.07 -3.12 -2.27
CA THR A 26 -9.38 -2.16 -3.14
C THR A 26 -9.59 -0.75 -2.63
N ARG A 27 -8.52 0.04 -2.61
CA ARG A 27 -8.56 1.45 -2.29
C ARG A 27 -7.90 2.25 -3.39
N ARG A 28 -8.69 3.04 -4.11
CA ARG A 28 -8.29 3.78 -5.31
C ARG A 28 -9.03 5.10 -5.41
N GLY A 29 -8.49 6.02 -6.21
CA GLY A 29 -9.07 7.32 -6.48
C GLY A 29 -8.60 8.35 -5.46
N ARG A 30 -9.37 9.43 -5.28
CA ARG A 30 -9.01 10.48 -4.35
C ARG A 30 -9.40 10.11 -2.93
N TRP A 31 -8.43 9.71 -2.12
CA TRP A 31 -8.60 9.43 -0.70
C TRP A 31 -7.44 10.02 0.11
N ARG A 32 -7.59 10.12 1.42
CA ARG A 32 -6.53 10.61 2.31
C ARG A 32 -5.75 9.44 2.86
N ALA A 33 -4.47 9.34 2.50
CA ALA A 33 -3.57 8.34 3.04
C ALA A 33 -3.10 8.79 4.42
N ARG A 34 -3.60 8.12 5.45
CA ARG A 34 -3.21 8.38 6.83
C ARG A 34 -1.79 7.92 7.12
N ARG A 35 -1.23 8.37 8.25
CA ARG A 35 0.13 8.03 8.70
C ARG A 35 0.37 6.52 8.81
N ARG A 36 -0.67 5.74 9.09
CA ARG A 36 -0.59 4.29 9.25
C ARG A 36 -1.69 3.62 8.44
N ILE A 37 -1.30 2.67 7.60
CA ILE A 37 -2.20 1.88 6.76
C ILE A 37 -1.94 0.40 7.06
N THR A 38 -2.97 -0.36 7.35
CA THR A 38 -2.89 -1.80 7.59
C THR A 38 -3.65 -2.54 6.50
N ALA A 39 -2.96 -3.41 5.78
CA ALA A 39 -3.52 -4.29 4.75
C ALA A 39 -3.39 -5.75 5.18
N PHE A 40 -4.50 -6.46 5.28
CA PHE A 40 -4.54 -7.86 5.65
C PHE A 40 -5.32 -8.69 4.62
N ALA A 41 -4.68 -9.69 4.04
CA ALA A 41 -5.28 -10.65 3.11
C ALA A 41 -5.14 -12.08 3.66
N LEU A 42 -6.26 -12.76 3.92
CA LEU A 42 -6.26 -14.17 4.33
C LEU A 42 -6.41 -15.10 3.12
N PHE A 43 -7.53 -15.06 2.39
CA PHE A 43 -7.75 -15.75 1.12
C PHE A 43 -8.21 -14.75 0.05
N GLY A 44 -7.27 -14.25 -0.74
CA GLY A 44 -7.56 -13.29 -1.82
C GLY A 44 -6.56 -12.13 -1.90
N GLY A 45 -7.04 -10.90 -2.07
CA GLY A 45 -6.16 -9.78 -2.45
C GLY A 45 -6.49 -8.44 -1.80
N VAL A 46 -5.47 -7.64 -1.50
CA VAL A 46 -5.65 -6.21 -1.19
C VAL A 46 -4.89 -5.36 -2.20
N GLU A 47 -5.57 -4.41 -2.82
CA GLU A 47 -4.95 -3.42 -3.72
C GLU A 47 -5.03 -2.02 -3.09
N ILE A 48 -3.87 -1.37 -2.94
CA ILE A 48 -3.75 0.01 -2.49
C ILE A 48 -3.17 0.85 -3.63
N ASP A 49 -3.94 1.81 -4.14
CA ASP A 49 -3.49 2.78 -5.14
C ASP A 49 -3.21 4.13 -4.48
N LEU A 50 -1.93 4.48 -4.37
CA LEU A 50 -1.45 5.75 -3.82
C LEU A 50 -1.35 6.86 -4.86
N THR A 51 -1.66 6.58 -6.13
CA THR A 51 -1.43 7.53 -7.24
C THR A 51 -2.30 8.78 -7.14
N GLU A 52 -3.52 8.62 -6.64
CA GLU A 52 -4.48 9.70 -6.45
C GLU A 52 -4.67 10.02 -4.95
N ALA A 53 -3.87 9.39 -4.08
CA ALA A 53 -3.94 9.58 -2.64
C ALA A 53 -3.33 10.92 -2.24
N VAL A 54 -3.96 11.58 -1.26
CA VAL A 54 -3.42 12.78 -0.60
C VAL A 54 -2.86 12.35 0.73
N PHE A 55 -1.55 12.46 0.91
CA PHE A 55 -0.87 12.06 2.14
C PHE A 55 -1.13 13.08 3.25
N GLU A 56 -1.64 12.62 4.40
CA GLU A 56 -1.86 13.47 5.58
C GLU A 56 -0.56 13.73 6.35
N ALA A 57 0.46 12.90 6.13
CA ALA A 57 1.77 12.99 6.77
C ALA A 57 2.89 12.81 5.74
N ARG A 58 4.08 13.36 6.02
CA ARG A 58 5.28 13.13 5.20
C ARG A 58 5.82 11.71 5.32
N GLU A 59 5.58 11.05 6.43
CA GLU A 59 5.99 9.66 6.65
C GLU A 59 4.73 8.82 6.81
N VAL A 60 4.59 7.79 5.98
CA VAL A 60 3.46 6.85 6.02
C VAL A 60 3.99 5.44 6.14
N GLU A 61 3.47 4.69 7.10
CA GLU A 61 3.77 3.28 7.29
C GLU A 61 2.64 2.43 6.69
N ILE A 62 2.99 1.50 5.82
CA ILE A 62 2.06 0.48 5.31
C ILE A 62 2.48 -0.87 5.87
N ARG A 63 1.61 -1.47 6.68
CA ARG A 63 1.77 -2.82 7.19
C ARG A 63 0.97 -3.80 6.34
N ALA A 64 1.64 -4.64 5.57
CA ALA A 64 1.02 -5.58 4.64
C ALA A 64 1.20 -7.03 5.11
N VAL A 65 0.10 -7.74 5.36
CA VAL A 65 0.13 -9.15 5.75
C VAL A 65 -0.72 -9.95 4.77
N ALA A 66 -0.07 -10.86 4.03
CA ALA A 66 -0.71 -11.77 3.10
C ALA A 66 -0.48 -13.21 3.56
N LEU A 67 -1.55 -13.94 3.87
CA LEU A 67 -1.45 -15.33 4.33
C LEU A 67 -1.68 -16.33 3.20
N PHE A 68 -2.76 -16.23 2.42
CA PHE A 68 -3.00 -17.00 1.19
C PHE A 68 -3.55 -16.07 0.09
N GLY A 69 -2.67 -15.53 -0.74
CA GLY A 69 -3.04 -14.53 -1.76
C GLY A 69 -2.04 -13.40 -1.88
N GLY A 70 -2.45 -12.13 -1.90
CA GLY A 70 -1.46 -11.06 -1.99
C GLY A 70 -1.90 -9.64 -1.66
N VAL A 71 -0.92 -8.77 -1.49
CA VAL A 71 -1.11 -7.33 -1.32
C VAL A 71 -0.31 -6.61 -2.40
N GLU A 72 -1.00 -5.81 -3.21
CA GLU A 72 -0.40 -4.98 -4.24
C GLU A 72 -0.50 -3.49 -3.86
N ILE A 73 0.64 -2.82 -3.85
CA ILE A 73 0.72 -1.39 -3.51
C ILE A 73 1.23 -0.63 -4.73
N LYS A 74 0.42 0.24 -5.31
CA LYS A 74 0.79 1.07 -6.45
C LYS A 74 1.27 2.43 -5.97
N ALA A 75 2.52 2.74 -6.26
CA ALA A 75 3.16 4.02 -5.93
C ALA A 75 3.35 4.89 -7.17
N PRO A 76 3.01 6.20 -7.12
CA PRO A 76 3.36 7.16 -8.17
C PRO A 76 4.85 7.52 -8.13
N GLU A 77 5.34 8.20 -9.17
CA GLU A 77 6.76 8.61 -9.28
C GLU A 77 7.17 9.74 -8.33
N GLY A 78 6.21 10.45 -7.71
CA GLY A 78 6.47 11.58 -6.81
C GLY A 78 6.54 11.24 -5.32
N ILE A 79 6.74 9.97 -4.98
CA ILE A 79 6.89 9.53 -3.58
C ILE A 79 8.14 8.68 -3.41
N THR A 80 8.66 8.60 -2.19
CA THR A 80 9.77 7.72 -1.87
C THR A 80 9.23 6.44 -1.23
N LEU A 81 9.46 5.26 -1.82
CA LEU A 81 9.18 3.96 -1.21
C LEU A 81 10.43 3.40 -0.53
N ARG A 82 10.29 3.02 0.73
CA ARG A 82 11.33 2.32 1.50
C ARG A 82 10.87 0.94 1.91
N ASP A 83 11.81 0.00 1.89
CA ASP A 83 11.63 -1.28 2.57
C ASP A 83 11.76 -1.06 4.09
N GLY A 84 10.70 -1.36 4.82
CA GLY A 84 10.63 -1.27 6.27
C GLY A 84 10.89 -2.60 6.97
N GLY A 85 11.34 -3.61 6.23
CA GLY A 85 11.47 -4.99 6.71
C GLY A 85 10.19 -5.81 6.51
N GLY A 86 10.34 -6.93 5.84
CA GLY A 86 9.31 -7.95 5.75
C GLY A 86 9.90 -9.30 5.38
N ALA A 87 9.11 -10.35 5.59
CA ALA A 87 9.55 -11.71 5.31
C ALA A 87 8.52 -12.46 4.45
N GLY A 88 9.03 -13.17 3.44
CA GLY A 88 8.32 -14.21 2.71
C GLY A 88 8.68 -15.58 3.28
N ILE A 89 7.71 -16.34 3.81
CA ILE A 89 7.98 -17.67 4.40
C ILE A 89 7.72 -18.80 3.37
N PHE A 90 6.62 -18.71 2.62
CA PHE A 90 6.23 -19.63 1.52
C PHE A 90 5.74 -18.85 0.30
N GLY A 91 6.30 -17.65 0.09
CA GLY A 91 5.85 -16.66 -0.88
C GLY A 91 6.87 -15.53 -1.06
N GLY A 92 6.47 -14.43 -1.69
CA GLY A 92 7.35 -13.30 -2.04
C GLY A 92 7.04 -12.04 -1.24
N PHE A 93 8.06 -11.36 -0.73
CA PHE A 93 7.95 -9.99 -0.22
C PHE A 93 8.94 -9.14 -1.02
N GLU A 94 8.42 -8.39 -1.99
CA GLU A 94 9.23 -7.64 -2.95
C GLU A 94 8.84 -6.16 -2.92
N ILE A 95 9.72 -5.36 -2.34
CA ILE A 95 9.57 -3.91 -2.31
C ILE A 95 10.51 -3.30 -3.34
N HIS A 96 9.94 -2.84 -4.45
CA HIS A 96 10.64 -2.01 -5.40
C HIS A 96 10.81 -0.61 -4.82
N ALA A 97 11.93 -0.41 -4.12
CA ALA A 97 12.32 0.88 -3.58
C ALA A 97 12.26 1.96 -4.67
N LEU A 98 11.80 3.15 -4.30
CA LEU A 98 11.67 4.31 -5.16
C LEU A 98 12.18 5.49 -4.37
N ASP A 99 13.09 6.26 -4.94
CA ASP A 99 13.50 7.54 -4.38
C ASP A 99 12.95 8.64 -5.27
N SER A 100 12.23 9.57 -4.66
CA SER A 100 11.81 10.80 -5.33
C SER A 100 12.99 11.78 -5.33
N ASP A 101 13.16 12.50 -6.44
CA ASP A 101 14.14 13.59 -6.56
C ASP A 101 13.79 14.81 -5.69
N ASP A 102 12.54 14.90 -5.21
CA ASP A 102 12.09 15.96 -4.31
C ASP A 102 12.32 15.58 -2.83
N PRO A 103 13.16 16.31 -2.08
CA PRO A 103 13.36 16.09 -0.63
C PRO A 103 12.11 16.42 0.20
N GLY A 104 11.11 17.09 -0.38
CA GLY A 104 9.80 17.31 0.23
C GLY A 104 8.80 16.18 0.03
N ALA A 105 9.12 15.17 -0.78
CA ALA A 105 8.21 14.10 -1.15
C ALA A 105 7.82 13.24 0.06
N PRO A 106 6.58 12.71 0.10
CA PRO A 106 6.17 11.81 1.15
C PRO A 106 6.93 10.48 1.02
N VAL A 107 7.39 9.99 2.15
CA VAL A 107 8.10 8.73 2.33
C VAL A 107 7.11 7.68 2.81
N VAL A 108 6.98 6.60 2.05
CA VAL A 108 6.13 5.46 2.33
C VAL A 108 7.02 4.27 2.66
N THR A 109 6.97 3.82 3.91
CA THR A 109 7.71 2.65 4.39
C THR A 109 6.78 1.45 4.40
N VAL A 110 7.12 0.40 3.66
CA VAL A 110 6.32 -0.82 3.59
C VAL A 110 6.96 -1.91 4.43
N SER A 111 6.23 -2.45 5.39
CA SER A 111 6.67 -3.57 6.24
C SER A 111 5.62 -4.67 6.25
N GLY A 112 6.00 -5.91 6.56
CA GLY A 112 5.00 -6.96 6.53
C GLY A 112 5.45 -8.40 6.53
N LEU A 113 4.49 -9.27 6.21
CA LEU A 113 4.69 -10.71 6.13
C LEU A 113 3.88 -11.29 4.97
N ALA A 114 4.55 -12.07 4.12
CA ALA A 114 3.91 -12.93 3.14
C ALA A 114 4.12 -14.39 3.56
N ALA A 115 3.07 -15.10 3.98
CA ALA A 115 3.17 -16.53 4.29
C ALA A 115 3.07 -17.34 3.00
N PHE A 116 1.86 -17.64 2.49
CA PHE A 116 1.62 -18.38 1.24
C PHE A 116 1.12 -17.45 0.12
N GLY A 117 1.76 -16.30 -0.01
CA GLY A 117 1.28 -15.22 -0.87
C GLY A 117 2.38 -14.27 -1.33
N ALA A 118 1.99 -13.15 -1.92
CA ALA A 118 2.93 -12.11 -2.35
C ALA A 118 2.56 -10.74 -1.82
N VAL A 119 3.54 -9.99 -1.34
CA VAL A 119 3.42 -8.54 -1.12
C VAL A 119 4.35 -7.87 -2.13
N GLU A 120 3.79 -7.04 -3.00
CA GLU A 120 4.54 -6.39 -4.09
C GLU A 120 4.21 -4.90 -4.17
N THR A 121 5.24 -4.07 -4.38
CA THR A 121 5.05 -2.66 -4.74
C THR A 121 5.27 -2.42 -6.22
N LYS A 122 4.28 -1.84 -6.90
CA LYS A 122 4.38 -1.49 -8.32
C LYS A 122 4.54 0.02 -8.50
N ARG A 123 5.50 0.41 -9.34
CA ARG A 123 5.59 1.79 -9.82
C ARG A 123 4.52 2.04 -10.87
N LYS A 124 3.66 3.03 -10.65
CA LYS A 124 2.69 3.49 -11.64
C LYS A 124 3.16 4.81 -12.22
N ARG A 125 3.62 4.76 -13.48
CA ARG A 125 4.04 5.95 -14.22
C ARG A 125 2.82 6.83 -14.49
N THR A 126 2.75 7.98 -13.86
CA THR A 126 1.70 8.96 -14.13
C THR A 126 1.87 9.48 -15.56
N LYS A 127 0.82 9.39 -16.38
CA LYS A 127 0.85 9.83 -17.80
C LYS A 127 0.91 11.35 -17.98
N ARG A 128 1.49 12.12 -17.04
CA ARG A 128 1.53 13.59 -17.07
C ARG A 128 2.86 14.18 -17.55
N GLY A 129 3.71 13.36 -18.18
CA GLY A 129 5.01 13.79 -18.73
C GLY A 129 5.11 13.73 -20.27
N LYS A 130 4.01 13.59 -21.01
CA LYS A 130 4.05 13.40 -22.48
C LYS A 130 3.63 14.61 -23.33
N GLU A 131 3.45 15.80 -22.75
CA GLU A 131 2.94 16.98 -23.49
C GLU A 131 3.86 18.22 -23.52
N LEU A 132 5.14 18.13 -23.10
CA LEU A 132 6.11 19.24 -23.22
C LEU A 132 7.33 18.85 -24.08
N GLY A 133 7.08 18.20 -25.21
CA GLY A 133 8.12 17.76 -26.14
C GLY A 133 7.68 17.75 -27.60
N ARG A 134 6.96 18.78 -28.03
CA ARG A 134 6.73 19.09 -29.46
C ARG A 134 6.92 20.58 -29.71
#